data_AF-A0A4S8MM01-F1
#
_entry.id   AF-A0A4S8MM01-F1
#
_cell.length_a   1.000
_cell.length_b   1.000
_cell.length_c   1.000
_cell.angle_alpha   90.00
_cell.angle_beta   90.00
_cell.angle_gamma   90.00
#
_symmetry.space_group_name_H-M   'P 1'
#
loop_
_entity.id
_entity.type
_entity.pdbx_description
1 polymer ?
#
loop_
_entity_poly.entity_id
_entity_poly.type
_entity_poly.pdbx_seq_one_letter_code
_entity_poly.pdbx_strand_id
1 'polypeptide(L)'
;AAAGVKSVVTVHPPSSPFAELLRRSRFASFDPQIRQTYYSPPSYAHRGNWGLKRPLALRRRNAFITLTKPFDDPAQFVEWDNAENEVRFIRRFEELQVRPVIRKNTPWHRYLGTKNENNWLIDSEFCERHEGPETEEEMNIDTKAASEAEQKRIAEFAKNNVPRNMAGLGKSGGGSYGRRGSIFSEKTKVGVMPNVNAMSPKEFERYLKKLRDLRPKFKEYLEKRTGIKDKTTFELSQDLVAQHFRYFLEHHTAESFADVTSGDIEQRPHVVGGLLYSHPSTVHSQL
;
A
#
# COMPACT_ATOMS: atom_id res chain seq x y z
N ALA A 1 2.93 29.57 37.00
CA ALA A 1 2.92 30.04 35.61
C ALA A 1 3.87 29.15 34.80
N ALA A 2 3.33 28.20 34.02
CA ALA A 2 4.14 27.28 33.23
C ALA A 2 4.49 27.95 31.88
N ALA A 3 5.78 28.21 31.67
CA ALA A 3 6.29 28.79 30.44
C ALA A 3 6.23 27.75 29.31
N GLY A 4 5.48 28.06 28.26
CA GLY A 4 5.40 27.23 27.06
C GLY A 4 6.74 27.20 26.32
N VAL A 5 7.32 26.01 26.18
CA VAL A 5 8.50 25.76 25.37
C VAL A 5 8.09 25.89 23.90
N LYS A 6 8.39 27.04 23.28
CA LYS A 6 8.26 27.20 21.83
C LYS A 6 9.40 26.44 21.16
N SER A 7 9.10 25.37 20.45
CA SER A 7 10.05 24.67 19.59
C SER A 7 10.60 25.65 18.55
N VAL A 8 11.87 26.01 18.67
CA VAL A 8 12.57 26.85 17.69
C VAL A 8 12.67 26.05 16.41
N VAL A 9 11.89 26.42 15.39
CA VAL A 9 12.01 25.87 14.04
C VAL A 9 13.39 26.30 13.52
N THR A 10 14.34 25.37 13.51
CA THR A 10 15.66 25.58 12.91
C THR A 10 15.49 25.68 11.39
N VAL A 11 15.40 26.90 10.88
CA VAL A 11 15.39 27.15 9.44
C VAL A 11 16.79 26.81 8.91
N HIS A 12 16.90 25.67 8.24
CA HIS A 12 18.15 25.29 7.57
C HIS A 12 18.47 26.32 6.49
N PRO A 13 19.75 26.72 6.33
CA PRO A 13 20.13 27.59 5.22
C PRO A 13 19.75 26.93 3.89
N PRO A 14 19.40 27.72 2.86
CA PRO A 14 19.06 27.18 1.55
C PRO A 14 20.20 26.32 1.02
N SER A 15 19.86 25.17 0.43
CA SER A 15 20.84 24.26 -0.17
C SER A 15 21.69 24.97 -1.21
N SER A 16 22.96 24.60 -1.31
CA SER A 16 23.81 25.08 -2.41
C SER A 16 23.23 24.63 -3.75
N PRO A 17 23.41 25.39 -4.85
CA PRO A 17 22.88 25.02 -6.17
C PRO A 17 23.41 23.67 -6.64
N PHE A 18 24.66 23.33 -6.29
CA PHE A 18 25.22 22.00 -6.56
C PHE A 18 24.50 20.89 -5.78
N ALA A 19 24.18 21.10 -4.50
CA ALA A 19 23.45 20.12 -3.71
C ALA A 19 22.04 19.86 -4.29
N GLU A 20 21.38 20.89 -4.83
CA GLU A 20 20.10 20.72 -5.52
C GLU A 20 20.23 19.92 -6.81
N LEU A 21 21.25 20.20 -7.63
CA LEU A 21 21.54 19.43 -8.84
C LEU A 21 21.88 17.98 -8.52
N LEU A 22 22.68 17.74 -7.48
CA LEU A 22 23.03 16.39 -7.04
C LEU A 22 21.78 15.64 -6.57
N ARG A 23 20.92 16.27 -5.76
CA ARG A 23 19.66 15.68 -5.27
C ARG A 23 18.70 15.32 -6.41
N ARG A 24 18.69 16.10 -7.49
CA ARG A 24 17.87 15.85 -8.68
C ARG A 24 18.55 14.97 -9.73
N SER A 25 19.81 14.62 -9.54
CA SER A 25 20.56 13.80 -10.49
C SER A 25 20.01 12.38 -10.55
N ARG A 26 20.15 11.72 -11.70
CA ARG A 26 19.81 10.29 -11.87
C ARG A 26 20.68 9.36 -11.02
N PHE A 27 21.82 9.85 -10.54
CA PHE A 27 22.67 9.11 -9.62
C PHE A 27 22.07 9.09 -8.21
N ALA A 28 21.46 10.19 -7.75
CA ALA A 28 20.85 10.26 -6.42
C ALA A 28 19.59 9.40 -6.26
N SER A 29 18.98 8.93 -7.36
CA SER A 29 17.89 7.96 -7.29
C SER A 29 18.36 6.51 -7.05
N PHE A 30 19.67 6.25 -7.06
CA PHE A 30 20.19 4.92 -6.74
C PHE A 30 20.00 4.61 -5.25
N ASP A 31 19.26 3.55 -4.98
CA ASP A 31 19.12 2.97 -3.64
C ASP A 31 19.67 1.52 -3.68
N PRO A 32 20.71 1.19 -2.89
CA PRO A 32 21.27 -0.16 -2.88
C PRO A 32 20.31 -1.23 -2.35
N GLN A 33 19.24 -0.86 -1.64
CA GLN A 33 18.23 -1.82 -1.17
C GLN A 33 17.26 -2.22 -2.28
N ILE A 34 17.14 -1.41 -3.32
CA ILE A 34 16.25 -1.63 -4.45
C ILE A 34 17.10 -2.15 -5.61
N ARG A 35 16.78 -3.36 -6.11
CA ARG A 35 17.43 -3.90 -7.32
C ARG A 35 16.94 -3.18 -8.57
N GLN A 36 17.37 -1.93 -8.73
CA GLN A 36 17.03 -1.10 -9.89
C GLN A 36 17.81 -1.56 -11.12
N THR A 37 17.10 -1.63 -12.24
CA THR A 37 17.71 -1.95 -13.54
C THR A 37 18.04 -0.67 -14.31
N TYR A 38 19.25 -0.62 -14.86
CA TYR A 38 19.75 0.50 -15.66
C TYR A 38 19.93 0.11 -17.12
N TYR A 39 19.75 1.09 -17.99
CA TYR A 39 19.92 1.00 -19.43
C TYR A 39 20.82 2.13 -19.93
N SER A 40 21.65 1.83 -20.91
CA SER A 40 22.46 2.82 -21.62
C SER A 40 22.11 2.80 -23.11
N PRO A 41 21.94 3.96 -23.77
CA PRO A 41 21.73 4.01 -25.22
C PRO A 41 22.88 3.31 -25.97
N PRO A 42 22.62 2.69 -27.14
CA PRO A 42 23.61 1.87 -27.85
C PRO A 42 24.93 2.60 -28.17
N SER A 43 24.87 3.92 -28.41
CA SER A 43 26.03 4.77 -28.69
C SER A 43 27.00 4.88 -27.50
N TYR A 44 26.48 4.93 -26.28
CA TYR A 44 27.26 4.98 -25.04
C TYR A 44 27.65 3.58 -24.57
N ALA A 45 26.74 2.62 -24.69
CA ALA A 45 26.98 1.23 -24.33
C ALA A 45 28.18 0.63 -25.08
N HIS A 46 28.36 0.93 -26.38
CA HIS A 46 29.52 0.47 -27.16
C HIS A 46 30.87 0.94 -26.57
N ARG A 47 30.89 2.07 -25.87
CA ARG A 47 32.08 2.63 -25.20
C ARG A 47 32.22 2.12 -23.75
N GLY A 48 31.29 1.30 -23.29
CA GLY A 48 31.19 0.91 -21.89
C GLY A 48 30.74 2.06 -20.98
N ASN A 49 30.15 3.13 -21.51
CA ASN A 49 29.64 4.23 -20.70
C ASN A 49 28.20 3.95 -20.28
N TRP A 50 28.00 3.82 -18.96
CA TRP A 50 26.72 3.53 -18.31
C TRP A 50 26.26 4.67 -17.39
N GLY A 51 26.90 5.85 -17.45
CA GLY A 51 26.64 6.94 -16.50
C GLY A 51 27.18 6.65 -15.09
N LEU A 52 28.09 5.68 -14.98
CA LEU A 52 28.77 5.29 -13.74
C LEU A 52 30.14 5.97 -13.65
N LYS A 53 30.77 5.88 -12.48
CA LYS A 53 32.11 6.44 -12.24
C LYS A 53 33.18 5.83 -13.15
N ARG A 54 33.06 4.55 -13.50
CA ARG A 54 34.02 3.79 -14.32
C ARG A 54 33.29 3.10 -15.48
N PRO A 55 33.92 2.96 -16.65
CA PRO A 55 33.31 2.24 -17.76
C PRO A 55 33.24 0.74 -17.47
N LEU A 56 32.17 0.09 -17.90
CA LEU A 56 32.00 -1.36 -17.78
C LEU A 56 32.54 -2.08 -19.01
N ALA A 57 32.99 -3.33 -18.82
CA ALA A 57 33.40 -4.20 -19.91
C ALA A 57 32.23 -4.62 -20.82
N LEU A 58 30.99 -4.39 -20.39
CA LEU A 58 29.78 -4.69 -21.14
C LEU A 58 29.57 -3.70 -22.29
N ARG A 59 29.96 -4.09 -23.52
CA ARG A 59 29.91 -3.25 -24.74
C ARG A 59 28.90 -3.71 -25.79
N ARG A 60 27.78 -4.30 -25.35
CA ARG A 60 26.72 -4.79 -26.24
C ARG A 60 25.52 -3.83 -26.26
N ARG A 61 24.74 -3.90 -27.35
CA ARG A 61 23.48 -3.14 -27.48
C ARG A 61 22.38 -3.81 -26.65
N ASN A 62 21.37 -3.02 -26.23
CA ASN A 62 20.19 -3.50 -25.50
C ASN A 62 20.50 -4.33 -24.25
N ALA A 63 21.62 -4.02 -23.59
CA ALA A 63 21.96 -4.62 -22.31
C ALA A 63 21.26 -3.87 -21.16
N PHE A 64 20.96 -4.62 -20.12
CA PHE A 64 20.42 -4.13 -18.87
C PHE A 64 21.29 -4.63 -17.73
N ILE A 65 21.58 -3.76 -16.78
CA ILE A 65 22.43 -4.08 -15.62
C ILE A 65 21.71 -3.73 -14.32
N THR A 66 22.04 -4.45 -13.26
CA THR A 66 21.72 -4.04 -11.88
C THR A 66 23.01 -3.75 -11.14
N LEU A 67 22.97 -2.77 -10.26
CA LEU A 67 24.10 -2.43 -9.40
C LEU A 67 23.91 -3.08 -8.02
N THR A 68 24.98 -3.63 -7.47
CA THR A 68 25.02 -4.21 -6.12
C THR A 68 25.60 -3.21 -5.12
N LYS A 69 25.58 -3.56 -3.84
CA LYS A 69 26.23 -2.79 -2.77
C LYS A 69 27.61 -3.39 -2.49
N PRO A 70 28.68 -2.56 -2.39
CA PRO A 70 28.75 -1.10 -2.52
C PRO A 70 28.80 -0.60 -3.98
N PHE A 71 28.51 0.69 -4.21
CA PHE A 71 28.54 1.29 -5.55
C PHE A 71 29.92 1.25 -6.24
N ASP A 72 30.99 1.45 -5.47
CA ASP A 72 32.38 1.34 -5.92
C ASP A 72 33.07 0.44 -4.89
N ASP A 73 33.63 -0.67 -5.37
CA ASP A 73 34.37 -1.58 -4.50
C ASP A 73 35.72 -0.93 -4.11
N PRO A 74 36.24 -1.18 -2.90
CA PRO A 74 37.60 -0.76 -2.53
C PRO A 74 38.68 -1.18 -3.55
N ALA A 75 38.49 -2.30 -4.25
CA ALA A 75 39.33 -2.77 -5.35
C ALA A 75 39.14 -1.98 -6.66
N GLN A 76 38.44 -0.84 -6.63
CA GLN A 76 38.36 0.13 -7.70
C GLN A 76 37.63 -0.36 -8.96
N PHE A 77 36.62 -1.20 -8.79
CA PHE A 77 35.69 -1.56 -9.85
C PHE A 77 34.24 -1.39 -9.38
N VAL A 78 33.32 -1.26 -10.34
CA VAL A 78 31.89 -1.23 -10.07
C VAL A 78 31.36 -2.64 -10.25
N GLU A 79 30.82 -3.21 -9.18
CA GLU A 79 30.15 -4.51 -9.23
C GLU A 79 28.78 -4.34 -9.91
N TRP A 80 28.49 -5.23 -10.85
CA TRP A 80 27.25 -5.21 -11.62
C TRP A 80 26.85 -6.63 -12.02
N ASP A 81 25.54 -6.84 -12.07
CA ASP A 81 24.92 -8.08 -12.51
C ASP A 81 24.12 -7.85 -13.81
N ASN A 82 23.96 -8.93 -14.59
CA ASN A 82 23.09 -8.91 -15.77
C ASN A 82 21.62 -8.92 -15.35
N ALA A 83 20.83 -7.94 -15.84
CA ALA A 83 19.41 -7.78 -15.54
C ALA A 83 18.49 -8.03 -16.76
N GLU A 84 19.01 -8.63 -17.83
CA GLU A 84 18.23 -8.90 -19.04
C GLU A 84 17.05 -9.83 -18.79
N ASN A 85 17.20 -10.79 -17.88
CA ASN A 85 16.16 -11.77 -17.60
C ASN A 85 14.95 -11.13 -16.92
N GLU A 86 15.19 -10.21 -15.98
CA GLU A 86 14.18 -9.43 -15.28
C GLU A 86 13.41 -8.54 -16.25
N VAL A 87 14.11 -7.81 -17.11
CA VAL A 87 13.46 -6.94 -18.12
C VAL A 87 12.67 -7.76 -19.14
N ARG A 88 13.23 -8.86 -19.63
CA ARG A 88 12.51 -9.77 -20.55
C ARG A 88 11.34 -10.46 -19.89
N PHE A 89 11.41 -10.74 -18.59
CA PHE A 89 10.29 -11.27 -17.85
C PHE A 89 9.15 -10.26 -17.79
N ILE A 90 9.44 -9.01 -17.41
CA ILE A 90 8.44 -7.94 -17.35
C ILE A 90 7.79 -7.72 -18.73
N ARG A 91 8.60 -7.59 -19.79
CA ARG A 91 8.07 -7.42 -21.16
C ARG A 91 7.19 -8.59 -21.61
N ARG A 92 7.65 -9.83 -21.39
CA ARG A 92 6.83 -11.03 -21.71
C ARG A 92 5.55 -11.05 -20.90
N PHE A 93 5.58 -10.60 -19.66
CA PHE A 93 4.39 -10.53 -18.82
C PHE A 93 3.41 -9.45 -19.29
N GLU A 94 3.91 -8.27 -19.68
CA GLU A 94 3.10 -7.20 -20.29
C GLU A 94 2.47 -7.66 -21.62
N GLU A 95 3.23 -8.40 -22.44
CA GLU A 95 2.76 -8.98 -23.71
C GLU A 95 1.64 -10.02 -23.52
N LEU A 96 1.62 -10.74 -22.39
CA LEU A 96 0.56 -11.71 -22.10
C LEU A 96 -0.79 -11.02 -21.83
N GLN A 97 -0.80 -9.76 -21.39
CA GLN A 97 -2.02 -9.00 -21.09
C GLN A 97 -2.99 -9.72 -20.14
N VAL A 98 -2.45 -10.56 -19.24
CA VAL A 98 -3.22 -11.28 -18.22
C VAL A 98 -3.11 -10.54 -16.89
N ARG A 99 -4.25 -10.33 -16.22
CA ARG A 99 -4.27 -9.81 -14.85
C ARG A 99 -3.81 -10.90 -13.86
N PRO A 100 -2.71 -10.69 -13.10
CA PRO A 100 -2.28 -11.67 -12.12
C PRO A 100 -3.24 -11.70 -10.93
N VAL A 101 -3.70 -12.90 -10.57
CA VAL A 101 -4.53 -13.15 -9.38
C VAL A 101 -3.65 -13.72 -8.27
N ILE A 102 -3.76 -13.15 -7.07
CA ILE A 102 -2.97 -13.57 -5.92
C ILE A 102 -3.72 -14.66 -5.17
N ARG A 103 -3.08 -15.82 -5.04
CA ARG A 103 -3.63 -16.91 -4.24
C ARG A 103 -3.38 -16.65 -2.76
N LYS A 104 -4.41 -16.88 -1.93
CA LYS A 104 -4.40 -16.68 -0.47
C LYS A 104 -3.26 -17.42 0.27
N ASN A 105 -2.79 -18.53 -0.30
CA ASN A 105 -1.76 -19.37 0.32
C ASN A 105 -0.32 -18.93 0.02
N THR A 106 -0.12 -17.87 -0.77
CA THR A 106 1.22 -17.42 -1.14
C THR A 106 1.88 -16.58 -0.03
N PRO A 107 3.22 -16.60 0.10
CA PRO A 107 3.93 -15.71 1.00
C PRO A 107 3.65 -14.23 0.71
N TRP A 108 3.50 -13.87 -0.57
CA TRP A 108 3.14 -12.53 -1.00
C TRP A 108 1.78 -12.08 -0.46
N HIS A 109 0.77 -12.95 -0.52
CA HIS A 109 -0.53 -12.68 0.12
C HIS A 109 -0.39 -12.41 1.63
N ARG A 110 0.43 -13.20 2.33
CA ARG A 110 0.71 -12.95 3.76
C ARG A 110 1.36 -11.61 4.00
N TYR A 111 2.25 -11.17 3.11
CA TYR A 111 2.93 -9.87 3.19
C TYR A 111 1.99 -8.69 2.95
N LEU A 112 1.11 -8.79 1.94
CA LEU A 112 0.07 -7.82 1.65
C LEU A 112 -0.89 -7.63 2.84
N GLY A 113 -1.20 -8.73 3.53
CA GLY A 113 -2.13 -8.73 4.66
C GLY A 113 -3.56 -8.36 4.26
N THR A 114 -4.46 -8.32 5.24
CA THR A 114 -5.90 -8.05 5.02
C THR A 114 -6.18 -6.63 4.54
N LYS A 115 -5.19 -5.73 4.55
CA LYS A 115 -5.38 -4.33 4.18
C LYS A 115 -5.46 -4.11 2.68
N ASN A 116 -4.71 -4.89 1.92
CA ASN A 116 -4.55 -4.73 0.49
C ASN A 116 -5.61 -5.50 -0.31
N GLU A 117 -6.45 -6.28 0.36
CA GLU A 117 -7.67 -6.86 -0.23
C GLU A 117 -8.67 -5.75 -0.60
N ASN A 118 -8.63 -4.61 0.10
CA ASN A 118 -9.47 -3.46 -0.21
C ASN A 118 -8.76 -2.54 -1.21
N ASN A 119 -8.95 -2.85 -2.49
CA ASN A 119 -8.99 -1.89 -3.60
C ASN A 119 -7.87 -0.85 -3.71
N TRP A 120 -6.80 -1.23 -4.42
CA TRP A 120 -6.00 -0.31 -5.25
C TRP A 120 -6.77 0.14 -6.50
N LEU A 121 -8.09 0.33 -6.41
CA LEU A 121 -8.93 0.74 -7.54
C LEU A 121 -8.74 2.23 -7.90
N ILE A 122 -7.59 2.79 -7.52
CA ILE A 122 -7.15 4.15 -7.81
C ILE A 122 -5.76 3.99 -8.41
N ASP A 123 -5.72 3.49 -9.63
CA ASP A 123 -4.59 3.58 -10.56
C ASP A 123 -4.41 5.02 -11.08
N SER A 124 -5.46 5.84 -10.94
CA SER A 124 -5.47 7.28 -11.19
C SER A 124 -6.47 7.95 -10.26
N GLU A 125 -6.10 9.07 -9.62
CA GLU A 125 -7.05 9.96 -8.92
C GLU A 125 -8.16 10.51 -9.85
N PHE A 126 -8.10 10.17 -11.14
CA PHE A 126 -9.08 10.49 -12.19
C PHE A 126 -9.89 9.29 -12.72
N CYS A 127 -9.66 8.05 -12.27
CA CYS A 127 -10.49 6.91 -12.68
C CYS A 127 -11.80 6.86 -11.87
N GLU A 128 -12.95 6.82 -12.56
CA GLU A 128 -14.25 6.69 -11.91
C GLU A 128 -14.43 5.26 -11.37
N ARG A 129 -14.74 5.18 -10.08
CA ARG A 129 -14.85 3.95 -9.29
C ARG A 129 -15.78 2.86 -9.86
N HIS A 130 -16.68 3.23 -10.77
CA HIS A 130 -17.69 2.31 -11.30
C HIS A 130 -17.20 1.45 -12.47
N GLU A 131 -15.97 1.62 -12.94
CA GLU A 131 -15.44 0.89 -14.10
C GLU A 131 -14.52 -0.29 -13.72
N GLY A 132 -14.44 -0.66 -12.44
CA GLY A 132 -13.66 -1.80 -11.96
C GLY A 132 -14.48 -3.10 -11.81
N PRO A 133 -13.88 -4.27 -12.08
CA PRO A 133 -14.57 -5.57 -12.10
C PRO A 133 -15.04 -6.07 -10.72
N GLU A 134 -14.86 -5.32 -9.64
CA GLU A 134 -15.45 -5.68 -8.34
C GLU A 134 -16.98 -5.52 -8.31
N THR A 135 -17.55 -4.78 -9.26
CA THR A 135 -19.00 -4.87 -9.52
C THR A 135 -19.43 -6.24 -10.01
N GLU A 136 -18.50 -7.03 -10.56
CA GLU A 136 -18.75 -8.41 -11.00
C GLU A 136 -18.30 -9.45 -9.94
N GLU A 137 -17.23 -9.17 -9.18
CA GLU A 137 -16.66 -10.12 -8.20
C GLU A 137 -17.37 -10.16 -6.83
N GLU A 138 -18.14 -9.13 -6.43
CA GLU A 138 -19.00 -9.22 -5.23
C GLU A 138 -20.12 -10.27 -5.36
N MET A 139 -20.34 -10.86 -6.54
CA MET A 139 -21.35 -11.91 -6.76
C MET A 139 -20.88 -13.33 -6.43
N ASN A 140 -19.67 -13.54 -5.90
CA ASN A 140 -19.13 -14.87 -5.65
C ASN A 140 -18.72 -15.17 -4.19
N ILE A 141 -19.48 -14.63 -3.23
CA ILE A 141 -19.41 -15.01 -1.82
C ILE A 141 -20.65 -15.84 -1.46
N ASP A 142 -20.43 -17.10 -1.07
CA ASP A 142 -21.39 -18.06 -0.51
C ASP A 142 -22.81 -18.03 -1.13
N THR A 143 -23.00 -18.86 -2.17
CA THR A 143 -24.24 -18.99 -2.96
C THR A 143 -25.52 -19.14 -2.14
N LYS A 144 -25.45 -19.64 -0.90
CA LYS A 144 -26.61 -19.72 0.01
C LYS A 144 -26.96 -18.37 0.65
N ALA A 145 -25.99 -17.65 1.21
CA ALA A 145 -26.23 -16.36 1.84
C ALA A 145 -26.57 -15.27 0.80
N ALA A 146 -25.94 -15.34 -0.37
CA ALA A 146 -26.28 -14.49 -1.51
C ALA A 146 -27.71 -14.77 -2.02
N SER A 147 -28.10 -16.04 -2.18
CA SER A 147 -29.47 -16.38 -2.60
C SER A 147 -30.54 -15.99 -1.58
N GLU A 148 -30.26 -16.10 -0.29
CA GLU A 148 -31.18 -15.66 0.76
C GLU A 148 -31.27 -14.13 0.84
N ALA A 149 -30.16 -13.43 0.65
CA ALA A 149 -30.14 -11.96 0.58
C ALA A 149 -30.89 -11.45 -0.66
N GLU A 150 -30.76 -12.15 -1.79
CA GLU A 150 -31.47 -11.82 -3.04
C GLU A 150 -32.96 -12.14 -2.93
N GLN A 151 -33.34 -13.27 -2.35
CA GLN A 151 -34.75 -13.59 -2.06
C GLN A 151 -35.37 -12.60 -1.07
N LYS A 152 -34.63 -12.16 -0.03
CA LYS A 152 -35.09 -11.10 0.88
C LYS A 152 -35.23 -9.76 0.17
N ARG A 153 -34.30 -9.41 -0.72
CA ARG A 153 -34.40 -8.21 -1.58
C ARG A 153 -35.61 -8.28 -2.50
N ILE A 154 -35.84 -9.41 -3.18
CA ILE A 154 -37.00 -9.63 -4.06
C ILE A 154 -38.31 -9.56 -3.24
N ALA A 155 -38.33 -10.13 -2.04
CA ALA A 155 -39.50 -10.06 -1.14
C ALA A 155 -39.75 -8.64 -0.60
N GLU A 156 -38.71 -7.86 -0.31
CA GLU A 156 -38.82 -6.43 0.03
C GLU A 156 -39.29 -5.61 -1.18
N PHE A 157 -38.80 -5.93 -2.38
CA PHE A 157 -39.23 -5.30 -3.63
C PHE A 157 -40.68 -5.64 -3.98
N ALA A 158 -41.16 -6.83 -3.60
CA ALA A 158 -42.55 -7.24 -3.76
C ALA A 158 -43.48 -6.62 -2.70
N LYS A 159 -42.98 -6.37 -1.48
CA LYS A 159 -43.74 -5.68 -0.42
C LYS A 159 -43.87 -4.18 -0.69
N ASN A 160 -42.82 -3.56 -1.22
CA ASN A 160 -42.85 -2.18 -1.67
C ASN A 160 -43.37 -2.16 -3.09
N ASN A 161 -44.71 -2.16 -3.23
CA ASN A 161 -45.40 -2.01 -4.52
C ASN A 161 -45.08 -0.61 -5.10
N VAL A 162 -43.87 -0.44 -5.64
CA VAL A 162 -43.44 0.78 -6.33
C VAL A 162 -44.21 0.79 -7.65
N PRO A 163 -45.10 1.77 -7.89
CA PRO A 163 -45.82 1.85 -9.16
C PRO A 163 -44.79 1.95 -10.29
N ARG A 164 -44.93 1.11 -11.34
CA ARG A 164 -44.14 1.18 -12.58
C ARG A 164 -44.49 2.44 -13.42
N ASN A 165 -44.67 3.58 -12.78
CA ASN A 165 -44.79 4.85 -13.47
C ASN A 165 -43.42 5.51 -13.52
N MET A 166 -42.95 5.79 -14.74
CA MET A 166 -41.71 6.52 -15.03
C MET A 166 -41.68 7.94 -14.44
N ALA A 167 -42.78 8.41 -13.85
CA ALA A 167 -42.92 9.73 -13.23
C ALA A 167 -42.04 9.96 -11.97
N GLY A 168 -41.37 8.92 -11.46
CA GLY A 168 -40.44 9.01 -10.32
C GLY A 168 -38.95 9.13 -10.70
N LEU A 169 -38.58 8.80 -11.94
CA LEU A 169 -37.21 8.96 -12.44
C LEU A 169 -36.92 10.46 -12.61
N GLY A 170 -35.88 10.97 -11.94
CA GLY A 170 -35.50 12.40 -12.01
C GLY A 170 -35.93 13.28 -10.84
N LYS A 171 -36.67 12.76 -9.84
CA LYS A 171 -37.05 13.55 -8.65
C LYS A 171 -35.97 13.64 -7.56
N SER A 172 -34.89 12.88 -7.69
CA SER A 172 -33.70 13.07 -6.85
C SER A 172 -32.97 14.30 -7.38
N GLY A 173 -33.18 15.46 -6.74
CA GLY A 173 -32.75 16.77 -7.24
C GLY A 173 -31.29 16.84 -7.70
N GLY A 174 -30.98 17.86 -8.51
CA GLY A 174 -29.65 18.09 -9.09
C GLY A 174 -28.54 17.92 -8.06
N GLY A 175 -27.66 16.95 -8.28
CA GLY A 175 -26.58 16.57 -7.36
C GLY A 175 -26.73 15.21 -6.66
N SER A 176 -27.85 14.49 -6.85
CA SER A 176 -27.99 13.11 -6.32
C SER A 176 -27.58 12.01 -7.30
N TYR A 177 -27.52 12.30 -8.60
CA TYR A 177 -26.80 11.44 -9.55
C TYR A 177 -25.31 11.61 -9.30
N GLY A 178 -24.64 10.54 -8.85
CA GLY A 178 -23.22 10.60 -8.47
C GLY A 178 -22.95 10.95 -7.01
N ARG A 179 -23.94 10.85 -6.09
CA ARG A 179 -23.63 10.86 -4.65
C ARG A 179 -22.65 9.71 -4.38
N ARG A 180 -21.38 10.07 -4.21
CA ARG A 180 -20.28 9.19 -3.81
C ARG A 180 -20.76 8.41 -2.60
N GLY A 181 -21.07 7.14 -2.80
CA GLY A 181 -21.12 6.20 -1.69
C GLY A 181 -19.75 6.29 -1.03
N SER A 182 -19.70 6.80 0.20
CA SER A 182 -18.54 6.60 1.05
C SER A 182 -18.43 5.09 1.27
N ILE A 183 -17.71 4.39 0.40
CA ILE A 183 -17.27 3.00 0.64
C ILE A 183 -15.96 3.04 1.46
N PHE A 184 -15.75 4.06 2.29
CA PHE A 184 -15.37 3.70 3.63
C PHE A 184 -16.61 3.07 4.24
N SER A 185 -16.84 1.79 3.93
CA SER A 185 -17.68 0.97 4.80
C SER A 185 -17.12 1.23 6.19
N GLU A 186 -17.95 1.75 7.09
CA GLU A 186 -17.53 2.07 8.45
C GLU A 186 -16.95 0.83 9.17
N LYS A 187 -17.23 -0.37 8.62
CA LYS A 187 -16.67 -1.67 9.00
C LYS A 187 -15.23 -1.94 8.53
N THR A 188 -14.66 -1.17 7.61
CA THR A 188 -13.30 -1.35 7.08
C THR A 188 -12.41 -0.12 7.27
N LYS A 189 -12.54 0.58 8.40
CA LYS A 189 -11.41 1.38 8.93
C LYS A 189 -10.34 0.39 9.38
N VAL A 190 -9.60 -0.16 8.41
CA VAL A 190 -8.46 -1.02 8.72
C VAL A 190 -7.38 -0.09 9.24
N GLY A 191 -7.30 0.04 10.57
CA GLY A 191 -6.37 0.95 11.22
C GLY A 191 -4.93 0.67 10.81
N VAL A 192 -4.06 1.67 10.97
CA VAL A 192 -2.66 1.60 10.53
C VAL A 192 -1.84 0.70 11.46
N MET A 193 -2.07 -0.61 11.40
CA MET A 193 -1.30 -1.61 12.14
C MET A 193 -0.23 -2.27 11.26
N PRO A 194 0.97 -2.55 11.79
CA PRO A 194 1.94 -3.41 11.13
C PRO A 194 1.38 -4.81 10.87
N ASN A 195 1.77 -5.43 9.76
CA ASN A 195 1.35 -6.78 9.43
C ASN A 195 2.14 -7.81 10.25
N VAL A 196 1.56 -8.24 11.38
CA VAL A 196 2.20 -9.18 12.32
C VAL A 196 2.50 -10.52 11.66
N ASN A 197 1.65 -10.99 10.74
CA ASN A 197 1.81 -12.28 10.07
C ASN A 197 2.98 -12.30 9.06
N ALA A 198 3.45 -11.13 8.65
CA ALA A 198 4.55 -10.98 7.71
C ALA A 198 5.92 -10.81 8.40
N MET A 199 5.95 -10.61 9.72
CA MET A 199 7.20 -10.38 10.46
C MET A 199 8.00 -11.67 10.59
N SER A 200 9.32 -11.56 10.42
CA SER A 200 10.23 -12.63 10.86
C SER A 200 10.22 -12.77 12.40
N PRO A 201 10.62 -13.92 12.97
CA PRO A 201 10.62 -14.11 14.42
C PRO A 201 11.40 -13.03 15.19
N LYS A 202 12.56 -12.61 14.65
CA LYS A 202 13.40 -11.56 15.25
C LYS A 202 12.74 -10.19 15.19
N GLU A 203 12.06 -9.86 14.09
CA GLU A 203 11.30 -8.61 13.98
C GLU A 203 10.11 -8.61 14.92
N PHE A 204 9.43 -9.76 15.05
CA PHE A 204 8.32 -9.93 15.97
C PHE A 204 8.76 -9.74 17.43
N GLU A 205 9.90 -10.29 17.85
CA GLU A 205 10.45 -10.06 19.19
C GLU A 205 10.76 -8.57 19.46
N ARG A 206 11.36 -7.88 18.47
CA ARG A 206 11.60 -6.43 18.55
C ARG A 206 10.29 -5.66 18.64
N TYR A 207 9.29 -6.07 17.87
CA TYR A 207 7.95 -5.49 17.91
C TYR A 207 7.30 -5.69 19.28
N LEU A 208 7.40 -6.88 19.88
CA LEU A 208 6.93 -7.14 21.25
C LEU A 208 7.63 -6.27 22.28
N LYS A 209 8.94 -6.04 22.14
CA LYS A 209 9.67 -5.11 23.02
C LYS A 209 9.10 -3.70 22.92
N LYS A 210 8.90 -3.17 21.71
CA LYS A 210 8.26 -1.86 21.49
C LYS A 210 6.85 -1.81 22.09
N LEU A 211 6.06 -2.87 21.96
CA LEU A 211 4.73 -2.94 22.56
C LEU A 211 4.75 -2.93 24.09
N ARG A 212 5.75 -3.57 24.72
CA ARG A 212 5.91 -3.54 26.18
C ARG A 212 6.21 -2.12 26.68
N ASP A 213 6.97 -1.35 25.92
CA ASP A 213 7.28 0.05 26.24
C ASP A 213 6.03 0.96 26.17
N LEU A 214 5.00 0.57 25.40
CA LEU A 214 3.73 1.29 25.28
C LEU A 214 2.71 0.95 26.38
N ARG A 215 3.00 0.01 27.29
CA ARG A 215 2.12 -0.35 28.41
C ARG A 215 1.63 0.82 29.27
N PRO A 216 2.46 1.79 29.71
CA PRO A 216 1.96 2.91 30.51
C PRO A 216 0.95 3.75 29.74
N LYS A 217 1.24 4.06 28.45
CA LYS A 217 0.31 4.78 27.57
C LYS A 217 -1.02 4.04 27.38
N PHE A 218 -0.96 2.70 27.31
CA PHE A 218 -2.17 1.89 27.22
C PHE A 218 -3.03 1.98 28.48
N LYS A 219 -2.43 2.01 29.68
CA LYS A 219 -3.17 2.24 30.93
C LYS A 219 -3.86 3.60 30.93
N GLU A 220 -3.15 4.66 30.56
CA GLU A 220 -3.73 6.00 30.43
C GLU A 220 -4.90 6.03 29.43
N TYR A 221 -4.76 5.32 28.30
CA TYR A 221 -5.83 5.20 27.31
C TYR A 221 -7.06 4.49 27.86
N LEU A 222 -6.87 3.40 28.60
CA LEU A 222 -7.96 2.66 29.23
C LEU A 222 -8.69 3.50 30.28
N GLU A 223 -7.95 4.22 31.13
CA GLU A 223 -8.52 5.13 32.12
C GLU A 223 -9.40 6.19 31.46
N LYS A 224 -8.93 6.79 30.35
CA LYS A 224 -9.68 7.80 29.59
C LYS A 224 -10.94 7.25 28.93
N ARG A 225 -10.87 6.05 28.34
CA ARG A 225 -11.96 5.51 27.50
C ARG A 225 -13.02 4.74 28.29
N THR A 226 -12.60 3.97 29.28
CA THR A 226 -13.49 3.05 30.01
C THR A 226 -13.80 3.52 31.42
N GLY A 227 -13.00 4.43 32.00
CA GLY A 227 -13.11 4.82 33.40
C GLY A 227 -12.81 3.67 34.38
N ILE A 228 -12.32 2.53 33.90
CA ILE A 228 -12.01 1.35 34.71
C ILE A 228 -10.61 1.52 35.31
N LYS A 229 -10.54 1.85 36.60
CA LYS A 229 -9.25 1.98 37.34
C LYS A 229 -8.81 0.68 38.02
N ASP A 230 -9.75 -0.22 38.30
CA ASP A 230 -9.52 -1.32 39.24
C ASP A 230 -9.28 -2.69 38.59
N LYS A 231 -9.49 -2.82 37.27
CA LYS A 231 -9.23 -4.09 36.58
C LYS A 231 -7.76 -4.23 36.20
N THR A 232 -7.21 -5.42 36.38
CA THR A 232 -5.85 -5.71 35.94
C THR A 232 -5.79 -5.73 34.41
N THR A 233 -4.63 -5.38 33.83
CA THR A 233 -4.43 -5.46 32.37
C THR A 233 -4.61 -6.88 31.85
N PHE A 234 -4.41 -7.88 32.71
CA PHE A 234 -4.61 -9.29 32.37
C PHE A 234 -6.11 -9.61 32.20
N GLU A 235 -6.97 -9.16 33.12
CA GLU A 235 -8.42 -9.32 33.01
C GLU A 235 -8.95 -8.67 31.72
N LEU A 236 -8.53 -7.43 31.43
CA LEU A 236 -8.91 -6.73 30.21
C LEU A 236 -8.43 -7.43 28.93
N SER A 237 -7.39 -8.27 29.01
CA SER A 237 -6.90 -9.04 27.86
C SER A 237 -7.70 -10.31 27.60
N GLN A 238 -8.47 -10.79 28.58
CA GLN A 238 -9.36 -11.95 28.43
C GLN A 238 -10.70 -11.56 27.78
N ASP A 239 -11.07 -10.28 27.79
CA ASP A 239 -12.27 -9.76 27.13
C ASP A 239 -12.09 -9.72 25.60
N LEU A 240 -12.32 -10.87 24.95
CA LEU A 240 -12.25 -11.04 23.49
C LEU A 240 -13.22 -10.12 22.72
N VAL A 241 -14.32 -9.72 23.35
CA VAL A 241 -15.37 -8.88 22.74
C VAL A 241 -14.92 -7.43 22.65
N ALA A 242 -14.22 -6.92 23.67
CA ALA A 242 -13.95 -5.50 23.79
C ALA A 242 -12.73 -5.05 22.97
N GLN A 243 -11.81 -5.97 22.65
CA GLN A 243 -10.62 -5.75 21.80
C GLN A 243 -9.87 -4.45 22.11
N HIS A 244 -9.81 -4.05 23.39
CA HIS A 244 -9.29 -2.74 23.80
C HIS A 244 -7.87 -2.46 23.29
N PHE A 245 -7.03 -3.49 23.27
CA PHE A 245 -5.67 -3.42 22.76
C PHE A 245 -5.63 -3.05 21.27
N ARG A 246 -6.50 -3.63 20.44
CA ARG A 246 -6.55 -3.35 19.01
C ARG A 246 -6.88 -1.89 18.76
N TYR A 247 -7.93 -1.39 19.41
CA TYR A 247 -8.32 0.01 19.27
C TYR A 247 -7.27 0.98 19.79
N PHE A 248 -6.57 0.64 20.88
CA PHE A 248 -5.45 1.45 21.36
C PHE A 248 -4.34 1.54 20.33
N LEU A 249 -3.94 0.40 19.75
CA LEU A 249 -2.90 0.40 18.72
C LEU A 249 -3.32 1.20 17.50
N GLU A 250 -4.55 1.02 17.01
CA GLU A 250 -5.08 1.78 15.87
C GLU A 250 -5.10 3.29 16.15
N HIS A 251 -5.47 3.71 17.36
CA HIS A 251 -5.45 5.12 17.76
C HIS A 251 -4.02 5.66 17.86
N HIS A 252 -3.14 4.96 18.58
CA HIS A 252 -1.76 5.38 18.78
C HIS A 252 -1.00 5.45 17.45
N THR A 253 -1.24 4.52 16.52
CA THR A 253 -0.63 4.59 15.19
C THR A 253 -1.27 5.69 14.36
N ALA A 254 -2.59 5.86 14.36
CA ALA A 254 -3.25 6.96 13.66
C ALA A 254 -2.75 8.33 14.12
N GLU A 255 -2.54 8.54 15.43
CA GLU A 255 -1.93 9.76 15.97
C GLU A 255 -0.50 9.96 15.46
N SER A 256 0.30 8.89 15.41
CA SER A 256 1.67 8.94 14.88
C SER A 256 1.71 9.37 13.41
N PHE A 257 0.78 8.89 12.58
CA PHE A 257 0.69 9.25 11.17
C PHE A 257 -0.04 10.58 10.91
N ALA A 258 -0.89 11.03 11.84
CA ALA A 258 -1.57 12.32 11.74
C ALA A 258 -0.65 13.50 12.07
N ASP A 259 0.47 13.25 12.76
CA ASP A 259 1.47 14.27 13.05
C ASP A 259 2.15 14.71 11.74
N VAL A 260 1.93 15.97 11.36
CA VAL A 260 2.51 16.61 10.18
C VAL A 260 4.04 16.64 10.25
N THR A 261 4.61 16.61 11.45
CA THR A 261 6.06 16.59 11.65
C THR A 261 6.67 15.19 11.60
N SER A 262 5.83 14.13 11.63
CA SER A 262 6.30 12.77 11.49
C SER A 262 6.81 12.51 10.06
N GLY A 263 7.98 11.87 9.97
CA GLY A 263 8.51 11.36 8.70
C GLY A 263 8.02 9.95 8.38
N ASP A 264 7.03 9.46 9.11
CA ASP A 264 6.56 8.08 9.03
C ASP A 264 5.56 7.92 7.89
N ILE A 265 5.83 6.97 7.00
CA ILE A 265 4.97 6.69 5.84
C ILE A 265 4.32 5.32 6.03
N GLU A 266 3.00 5.27 5.89
CA GLU A 266 2.28 3.99 5.89
C GLU A 266 2.70 3.18 4.66
N GLN A 267 3.32 2.02 4.89
CA GLN A 267 3.66 1.11 3.83
C GLN A 267 2.38 0.43 3.31
N ARG A 268 1.99 0.77 2.09
CA ARG A 268 0.99 0.05 1.31
C ARG A 268 1.69 -0.53 0.08
N PRO A 269 2.11 -1.80 0.12
CA PRO A 269 2.73 -2.46 -1.04
C PRO A 269 1.68 -2.86 -2.08
N HIS A 270 1.84 -2.47 -3.34
CA HIS A 270 0.90 -2.73 -4.43
C HIS A 270 0.52 -4.21 -4.52
N VAL A 271 -0.76 -4.53 -4.78
CA VAL A 271 -1.26 -5.90 -4.91
C VAL A 271 -0.34 -6.73 -5.81
N VAL A 272 -0.07 -6.27 -7.03
CA VAL A 272 0.77 -7.01 -8.00
C VAL A 272 2.24 -6.60 -7.99
N GLY A 273 2.68 -5.83 -6.98
CA GLY A 273 4.07 -5.39 -6.84
C GLY A 273 4.59 -4.49 -7.97
N GLY A 274 3.70 -3.77 -8.66
CA GLY A 274 4.04 -2.92 -9.81
C GLY A 274 4.32 -3.68 -11.11
N LEU A 275 3.98 -4.97 -11.20
CA LEU A 275 4.17 -5.78 -12.41
C LEU A 275 3.24 -5.36 -13.55
N LEU A 276 2.01 -4.94 -13.21
CA LEU A 276 1.01 -4.49 -14.17
C LEU A 276 0.21 -3.35 -13.53
N TYR A 277 0.09 -2.25 -14.25
CA TYR A 277 -0.81 -1.14 -13.90
C TYR A 277 -2.07 -1.13 -14.77
N SER A 278 -2.07 -1.84 -15.90
CA SER A 278 -3.28 -2.02 -16.68
C SER A 278 -4.22 -3.03 -16.01
N HIS A 279 -5.51 -2.80 -16.16
CA HIS A 279 -6.57 -3.73 -15.77
C HIS A 279 -7.21 -4.33 -17.03
N PRO A 280 -6.52 -5.24 -17.75
CA PRO A 280 -7.13 -5.90 -18.90
C PRO A 280 -8.35 -6.69 -18.43
N SER A 281 -9.46 -6.54 -19.16
CA SER A 281 -10.65 -7.35 -18.92
C SER A 281 -10.37 -8.80 -19.29
N THR A 282 -11.16 -9.72 -18.73
CA THR A 282 -11.07 -11.15 -19.06
C THR A 282 -11.28 -11.39 -20.56
N VAL A 283 -12.14 -10.59 -21.21
CA VAL A 283 -12.37 -10.66 -22.65
C VAL A 283 -11.15 -10.25 -23.45
N HIS A 284 -10.43 -9.20 -23.02
CA HIS A 284 -9.21 -8.72 -23.68
C HIS A 284 -8.12 -9.79 -23.71
N SER A 285 -8.03 -10.63 -22.68
CA SER A 285 -7.06 -11.73 -22.61
C SER A 285 -7.39 -12.96 -23.48
N GLN A 286 -8.61 -13.05 -24.03
CA GLN A 286 -9.08 -14.21 -24.80
C GLN A 286 -9.05 -14.02 -26.32
N LEU A 287 -8.79 -12.81 -26.80
CA LEU A 287 -8.67 -12.46 -28.22
C LEU A 287 -7.23 -12.61 -28.70
#